data_AF-F2PUR7-F1
#
_entry.id   AF-F2PUR7-F1
#
_cell.length_a   1.000
_cell.length_b   1.000
_cell.length_c   1.000
_cell.angle_alpha   90.00
_cell.angle_beta   90.00
_cell.angle_gamma   90.00
#
_symmetry.space_group_name_H-M   'P 1'
#
loop_
_entity.id
_entity.type
_entity.pdbx_description
1 polymer ?
#
loop_
_entity_poly.entity_id
_entity_poly.type
_entity_poly.pdbx_seq_one_letter_code
_entity_poly.pdbx_strand_id
1 'polypeptide(L)'
;MGIKKTNNVSTTAKPAIRRLARRGGVVRIQKAIYKTVREVVVSRLQTILEQVVMLLESTDTPAKTRKTVTTSDLTPYRWVDRFRPKADTWYTYDRVKS
;
A
#
# COMPACT_ATOMS: atom_id res chain seq x y z
N MET A 1 -31.90 -3.89 0.94
CA MET A 1 -31.20 -3.39 -0.25
C MET A 1 -29.83 -4.04 -0.29
N GLY A 2 -29.68 -5.16 -1.01
CA GLY A 2 -28.45 -5.94 -1.02
C GLY A 2 -27.33 -5.15 -1.69
N ILE A 3 -26.24 -4.90 -0.98
CA ILE A 3 -25.03 -4.30 -1.56
C ILE A 3 -24.58 -5.24 -2.68
N LYS A 4 -24.76 -4.83 -3.94
CA LYS A 4 -24.15 -5.54 -5.08
C LYS A 4 -22.65 -5.51 -4.83
N LYS A 5 -22.07 -6.67 -4.54
CA LYS A 5 -20.62 -6.85 -4.49
C LYS A 5 -20.11 -6.71 -5.93
N THR A 6 -19.89 -5.47 -6.37
CA THR A 6 -19.22 -5.21 -7.64
C THR A 6 -17.79 -5.70 -7.47
N ASN A 7 -17.50 -6.90 -7.97
CA ASN A 7 -16.16 -7.47 -7.91
C ASN A 7 -15.24 -6.69 -8.87
N ASN A 8 -14.87 -5.45 -8.49
CA ASN A 8 -14.00 -4.53 -9.24
C ASN A 8 -12.58 -5.11 -9.44
N VAL A 9 -12.26 -6.17 -8.69
CA VAL A 9 -11.07 -7.01 -8.83
C VAL A 9 -10.93 -7.59 -10.24
N SER A 10 -12.05 -8.01 -10.84
CA SER A 10 -12.09 -8.55 -12.21
C SER A 10 -11.67 -7.51 -13.26
N THR A 11 -11.85 -6.23 -12.93
CA THR A 11 -11.54 -5.07 -13.78
C THR A 11 -10.06 -4.73 -13.81
N THR A 12 -9.21 -5.33 -12.96
CA THR A 12 -7.75 -5.13 -13.09
C THR A 12 -7.29 -5.67 -14.44
N ALA A 13 -6.99 -4.74 -15.35
CA ALA A 13 -6.76 -5.04 -16.74
C ALA A 13 -5.42 -5.79 -16.92
N LYS A 14 -5.44 -6.87 -17.71
CA LYS A 14 -4.23 -7.59 -18.16
C LYS A 14 -3.07 -6.68 -18.59
N PRO A 15 -3.28 -5.54 -19.30
CA PRO A 15 -2.19 -4.60 -19.63
C PRO A 15 -1.51 -3.99 -18.40
N ALA A 16 -2.22 -3.68 -17.32
CA ALA A 16 -1.61 -3.11 -16.11
C ALA A 16 -0.67 -4.12 -15.42
N ILE A 17 -1.11 -5.39 -15.33
CA ILE A 17 -0.30 -6.49 -14.80
C ILE A 17 0.97 -6.67 -15.63
N ARG A 18 0.87 -6.61 -16.97
CA ARG A 18 2.05 -6.64 -17.84
C ARG A 18 3.00 -5.49 -17.56
N ARG A 19 2.51 -4.24 -17.46
CA ARG A 19 3.37 -3.08 -17.18
C ARG A 19 4.11 -3.21 -15.85
N LEU A 20 3.46 -3.76 -14.81
CA LEU A 20 4.11 -4.06 -13.53
C LEU A 20 5.20 -5.14 -13.67
N ALA A 21 4.87 -6.25 -14.32
CA ALA A 21 5.79 -7.35 -14.52
C ALA A 21 7.02 -6.94 -15.35
N ARG A 22 6.83 -6.11 -16.38
CA ARG A 22 7.94 -5.56 -17.17
C ARG A 22 8.85 -4.66 -16.34
N ARG A 23 8.30 -3.82 -15.46
CA ARG A 23 9.10 -3.02 -14.52
C ARG A 23 9.92 -3.89 -13.55
N GLY A 24 9.44 -5.09 -13.24
CA GLY A 24 10.17 -6.08 -12.45
C GLY A 24 11.11 -7.00 -13.24
N GLY A 25 11.37 -6.74 -14.54
CA GLY A 25 12.26 -7.57 -15.36
C GLY A 25 11.66 -8.89 -15.88
N VAL A 26 10.35 -9.09 -15.75
CA VAL A 26 9.70 -10.33 -16.17
C VAL A 26 9.57 -10.39 -17.70
N VAL A 27 10.15 -11.42 -18.33
CA VAL A 27 10.19 -11.58 -19.79
C VAL A 27 8.98 -12.34 -20.37
N ARG A 28 8.49 -13.39 -19.68
CA ARG A 28 7.34 -14.19 -20.11
C ARG A 28 6.35 -14.35 -18.95
N ILE A 29 5.05 -14.32 -19.25
CA ILE A 29 3.98 -14.40 -18.23
C ILE A 29 2.97 -15.46 -18.67
N GLN A 30 2.77 -16.48 -17.83
CA GLN A 30 1.77 -17.52 -18.05
C GLN A 30 0.34 -17.02 -17.77
N LYS A 31 -0.65 -17.56 -18.48
CA LYS A 31 -2.06 -17.14 -18.37
C LYS A 31 -2.64 -17.28 -16.95
N ALA A 32 -2.21 -18.30 -16.19
CA ALA A 32 -2.68 -18.53 -14.81
C ALA A 32 -2.30 -17.38 -13.86
N ILE A 33 -1.14 -16.74 -14.08
CA ILE A 33 -0.59 -15.69 -13.21
C ILE A 33 -1.51 -14.46 -13.15
N TYR A 34 -2.27 -14.16 -14.22
CA TYR A 34 -3.19 -13.01 -14.20
C TYR A 34 -4.28 -13.13 -13.12
N LYS A 35 -4.72 -14.36 -12.80
CA LYS A 35 -5.69 -14.59 -11.72
C LYS A 35 -5.01 -14.43 -10.36
N THR A 36 -3.90 -15.13 -10.15
CA THR A 36 -3.14 -15.10 -8.90
C THR A 36 -2.72 -13.70 -8.50
N VAL A 37 -2.23 -12.89 -9.45
CA VAL A 37 -1.83 -11.50 -9.16
C VAL A 37 -3.02 -10.66 -8.69
N ARG A 38 -4.23 -10.87 -9.25
CA ARG A 38 -5.43 -10.15 -8.79
C ARG A 38 -5.81 -10.53 -7.37
N GLU A 39 -5.73 -11.82 -7.04
CA GLU A 39 -6.00 -12.33 -5.69
C GLU A 39 -5.00 -11.75 -4.67
N VAL A 40 -3.71 -11.76 -5.00
CA VAL A 40 -2.65 -11.20 -4.15
C VAL A 40 -2.81 -9.70 -3.93
N VAL A 41 -3.15 -8.93 -4.97
CA VAL A 41 -3.39 -7.49 -4.85
C VAL A 41 -4.57 -7.20 -3.92
N VAL A 42 -5.66 -7.96 -4.04
CA VAL A 42 -6.83 -7.79 -3.16
C VAL A 42 -6.50 -8.16 -1.73
N SER A 43 -5.85 -9.29 -1.51
CA SER A 43 -5.42 -9.72 -0.18
C SER A 43 -4.52 -8.66 0.46
N ARG A 44 -3.56 -8.10 -0.29
CA ARG A 44 -2.70 -7.04 0.23
C ARG A 44 -3.46 -5.76 0.56
N LEU A 45 -4.37 -5.33 -0.30
CA LEU A 45 -5.20 -4.14 -0.03
C LEU A 45 -6.12 -4.34 1.16
N GLN A 46 -6.69 -5.53 1.33
CA GLN A 46 -7.49 -5.87 2.49
C GLN A 46 -6.68 -5.74 3.79
N THR A 47 -5.48 -6.32 3.84
CA THR A 47 -4.61 -6.18 5.02
C THR A 47 -4.25 -4.73 5.32
N ILE A 48 -3.94 -3.92 4.30
CA ILE A 48 -3.64 -2.49 4.50
C ILE A 48 -4.86 -1.75 5.05
N LEU A 49 -6.04 -2.00 4.49
CA LEU A 49 -7.27 -1.34 4.95
C LEU A 49 -7.66 -1.75 6.36
N GLU A 50 -7.52 -3.02 6.74
CA GLU A 50 -7.73 -3.50 8.12
C GLU A 50 -6.82 -2.76 9.10
N GLN A 51 -5.55 -2.55 8.74
CA GLN A 51 -4.60 -1.78 9.56
C GLN A 51 -4.98 -0.30 9.67
N VAL A 52 -5.41 0.32 8.57
CA VAL A 52 -5.84 1.73 8.56
C VAL A 52 -7.10 1.92 9.40
N VAL A 53 -8.07 1.01 9.30
CA VAL A 53 -9.29 1.04 10.12
C VAL A 53 -8.95 0.89 11.60
N MET A 54 -8.11 -0.10 11.95
CA MET A 54 -7.63 -0.27 13.32
C MET A 54 -6.94 0.99 13.86
N LEU A 55 -6.12 1.66 13.04
CA LEU A 55 -5.46 2.91 13.44
C LEU A 55 -6.48 4.02 13.71
N LEU A 56 -7.47 4.18 12.84
CA LEU A 56 -8.53 5.18 13.00
C LEU A 56 -9.36 4.95 14.25
N GLU A 57 -9.75 3.70 14.52
CA GLU A 57 -10.49 3.29 15.72
C GLU A 57 -9.64 3.43 16.98
N SER A 58 -8.34 3.12 16.93
CA SER A 58 -7.45 3.25 18.09
C SER A 58 -7.16 4.71 18.49
N THR A 59 -7.39 5.65 17.58
CA THR A 59 -7.22 7.09 17.84
C THR A 59 -8.42 7.68 18.60
N ASP A 60 -9.43 6.86 18.94
CA ASP A 60 -10.60 7.28 19.73
C ASP A 60 -10.23 7.69 21.15
N THR A 61 -9.90 8.96 21.30
CA THR A 61 -10.18 9.71 22.52
C THR A 61 -11.67 10.07 22.49
N PRO A 62 -12.42 10.10 23.60
CA PRO A 62 -13.87 10.38 23.63
C PRO A 62 -14.32 11.63 22.84
N ALA A 63 -13.40 12.56 22.56
CA ALA A 63 -13.64 13.80 21.82
C ALA A 63 -13.37 13.73 20.30
N LYS A 64 -12.77 12.66 19.74
CA LYS A 64 -12.35 12.62 18.31
C LYS A 64 -12.43 11.24 17.65
N THR A 65 -13.65 10.80 17.34
CA THR A 65 -13.89 9.71 16.37
C THR A 65 -13.53 10.17 14.95
N ARG A 66 -12.51 9.57 14.34
CA ARG A 66 -12.07 9.93 12.98
C ARG A 66 -12.68 8.99 11.95
N LYS A 67 -13.54 9.54 11.07
CA LYS A 67 -14.19 8.81 9.96
C LYS A 67 -13.54 9.05 8.59
N THR A 68 -12.53 9.92 8.55
CA THR A 68 -11.86 10.33 7.31
C THR A 68 -10.43 9.80 7.30
N VAL A 69 -10.12 8.98 6.30
CA VAL A 69 -8.75 8.52 6.02
C VAL A 69 -7.95 9.69 5.46
N THR A 70 -6.81 9.97 6.06
CA THR A 70 -5.86 11.01 5.63
C THR A 70 -4.57 10.36 5.14
N THR A 71 -3.74 11.11 4.40
CA THR A 71 -2.43 10.63 3.92
C THR A 71 -1.55 10.12 5.06
N SER A 72 -1.62 10.74 6.24
CA SER A 72 -0.84 10.34 7.41
C SER A 72 -1.17 8.93 7.91
N ASP A 73 -2.39 8.44 7.68
CA ASP A 73 -2.80 7.09 8.09
C ASP A 73 -2.22 6.02 7.13
N LEU A 74 -1.93 6.41 5.88
CA LEU A 74 -1.30 5.56 4.86
C LEU A 74 0.22 5.62 4.88
N THR A 75 0.78 6.71 5.42
CA THR A 75 2.21 6.87 5.67
C THR A 75 2.48 6.83 7.16
N PRO A 76 2.43 5.66 7.82
CA PRO A 76 3.04 5.58 9.13
C PRO A 76 4.52 5.91 8.94
N TYR A 77 4.99 7.00 9.55
CA TYR A 77 6.41 7.36 9.59
C TYR A 77 7.30 6.21 10.11
N ARG A 78 6.70 5.18 10.73
CA ARG A 78 7.35 3.97 11.27
C ARG A 78 7.32 2.72 10.38
N TRP A 79 6.58 2.72 9.25
CA TRP A 79 6.45 1.53 8.38
C TRP A 79 7.37 1.57 7.15
N VAL A 80 7.81 2.77 6.75
CA VAL A 80 8.78 2.95 5.66
C VAL A 80 10.19 2.48 6.08
N ASP A 81 10.46 2.37 7.39
CA ASP A 81 11.76 1.93 7.92
C ASP A 81 12.08 0.45 7.67
N ARG A 82 11.10 -0.39 7.27
CA ARG A 82 11.38 -1.80 6.93
C ARG A 82 11.99 -1.96 5.53
N PHE A 83 11.83 -0.98 4.64
CA PHE A 83 12.29 -1.05 3.24
C PHE A 83 13.11 0.15 2.78
N ARG A 84 13.35 1.16 3.62
CA ARG A 84 14.33 2.22 3.35
C ARG A 84 15.73 1.63 3.56
N PRO A 85 16.59 1.53 2.52
CA PRO A 85 18.02 1.35 2.75
C PRO A 85 18.46 2.50 3.65
N LYS A 86 19.17 2.21 4.75
CA LYS A 86 19.74 3.23 5.64
C LYS A 86 20.41 4.26 4.74
N ALA A 87 19.80 5.44 4.62
CA ALA A 87 20.43 6.55 3.96
C ALA A 87 21.58 6.96 4.88
N ASP A 88 22.76 6.56 4.46
CA ASP A 88 24.05 6.85 5.05
C ASP A 88 24.16 8.35 5.39
N THR A 89 24.85 8.57 6.50
CA THR A 89 24.99 9.74 7.36
C THR A 89 25.60 10.99 6.72
N TRP A 90 25.25 11.32 5.47
CA TRP A 90 25.86 12.44 4.74
C TRP A 90 25.24 13.81 5.02
N TYR A 91 24.08 13.88 5.67
CA TYR A 91 23.42 15.17 5.96
C TYR A 91 23.83 15.83 7.30
N THR A 92 24.73 15.22 8.06
CA THR A 92 25.23 15.81 9.32
C THR A 92 26.59 16.50 9.19
N TYR A 93 27.27 16.40 8.04
CA TYR A 93 28.59 17.02 7.87
C TYR A 93 28.50 18.52 7.52
N ASP A 94 27.45 18.94 6.79
CA ASP A 94 27.34 20.31 6.27
C ASP A 94 26.78 21.36 7.25
N ARG A 95 26.41 20.97 8.49
CA ARG A 95 25.95 21.93 9.51
C ARG A 95 27.02 22.31 10.56
N VAL A 96 28.20 21.67 10.52
CA VAL A 96 29.27 21.92 11.50
C VAL A 96 30.36 22.86 10.93
N LYS A 97 30.22 23.34 9.69
CA LYS A 97 31.13 24.32 9.07
C LYS A 97 30.41 25.53 8.46
N SER A 98 29.60 26.24 9.25
CA SER A 98 29.24 27.63 8.98
C SER A 98 29.26 28.44 10.26
#